data_AF-A0A4Y7RPD4-F1
#
_entry.id   AF-A0A4Y7RPD4-F1
#
_cell.length_a   1.000
_cell.length_b   1.000
_cell.length_c   1.000
_cell.angle_alpha   90.00
_cell.angle_beta   90.00
_cell.angle_gamma   90.00
#
_symmetry.space_group_name_H-M   'P 1'
#
loop_
_entity.id
_entity.type
_entity.pdbx_description
1 polymer ?
#
loop_
_entity_poly.entity_id
_entity_poly.type
_entity_poly.pdbx_seq_one_letter_code
_entity_poly.pdbx_strand_id
1 'polypeptide(L)' 'MEGRLLTERQLCEWLQITRATAWRWRKEGMPCIKHGKSIRFEKDEILKWLKTNGKN' A
#
# COMPACT_ATOMS: atom_id res chain seq x y z
N MET A 1 -17.30 -3.00 -11.55
CA MET A 1 -16.47 -3.32 -10.38
C MET A 1 -15.24 -2.45 -10.45
N GLU A 2 -15.20 -1.38 -9.65
CA GLU A 2 -14.21 -0.32 -9.80
C GLU A 2 -12.87 -0.75 -9.16
N GLY A 3 -11.83 -0.87 -9.99
CA GLY A 3 -10.48 -1.26 -9.57
C GLY A 3 -9.93 -0.27 -8.55
N ARG A 4 -9.92 -0.66 -7.27
CA ARG A 4 -9.42 0.16 -6.14
C ARG A 4 -7.91 0.12 -6.06
N LEU A 5 -7.27 0.57 -7.13
CA LEU A 5 -5.85 0.83 -7.17
C LEU A 5 -5.60 2.26 -6.65
N LEU A 6 -5.07 2.34 -5.43
CA LEU A 6 -4.62 3.57 -4.81
C LEU A 6 -3.28 4.02 -5.37
N THR A 7 -3.05 5.32 -5.34
CA THR A 7 -1.72 5.91 -5.47
C THR A 7 -1.08 6.02 -4.09
N GLU A 8 0.23 6.27 -4.04
CA GLU A 8 0.95 6.47 -2.76
C GLU A 8 0.27 7.52 -1.87
N ARG A 9 -0.22 8.61 -2.47
CA ARG A 9 -0.93 9.68 -1.76
C ARG A 9 -2.26 9.20 -1.18
N GLN A 10 -3.06 8.49 -1.97
CA GLN A 10 -4.33 7.93 -1.49
C GLN A 10 -4.13 6.84 -0.43
N LEU A 11 -3.05 6.06 -0.53
CA LEU A 11 -2.66 5.10 0.49
C LEU A 11 -2.34 5.79 1.82
N CYS A 12 -1.55 6.87 1.77
CA CYS A 12 -1.22 7.66 2.96
C CYS A 12 -2.46 8.27 3.62
N GLU A 13 -3.37 8.84 2.82
CA GLU A 13 -4.61 9.39 3.37
C GLU A 13 -5.55 8.31 3.93
N TRP A 14 -5.66 7.18 3.24
CA TRP A 14 -6.53 6.09 3.65
C TRP A 14 -6.08 5.42 4.95
N LEU A 15 -4.77 5.22 5.13
CA LEU A 15 -4.20 4.62 6.34
C LEU A 15 -3.80 5.66 7.38
N GLN A 16 -4.00 6.95 7.09
CA GLN A 16 -3.55 8.09 7.89
C GLN A 16 -2.08 7.97 8.32
N ILE A 17 -1.23 7.51 7.40
CA ILE A 17 0.20 7.35 7.62
C ILE A 17 0.99 8.42 6.87
N THR A 18 2.24 8.63 7.30
CA THR A 18 3.17 9.48 6.57
C THR A 18 3.80 8.74 5.40
N ARG A 19 4.29 9.50 4.41
CA ARG A 19 5.08 8.95 3.29
C ARG A 19 6.31 8.16 3.76
N ALA A 20 6.89 8.54 4.91
CA ALA A 20 8.00 7.82 5.50
C ALA A 20 7.58 6.40 5.92
N THR A 21 6.41 6.23 6.53
CA THR A 21 5.84 4.92 6.85
C THR A 21 5.56 4.10 5.60
N ALA A 22 4.95 4.71 4.57
CA ALA A 22 4.69 4.03 3.30
C ALA A 22 6.01 3.56 2.62
N TRP A 23 7.06 4.38 2.71
CA TRP A 23 8.39 4.03 2.20
C TRP A 23 9.04 2.89 2.98
N ARG A 24 8.93 2.90 4.32
CA ARG A 24 9.38 1.78 5.17
C ARG A 24 8.67 0.49 4.78
N TRP A 25 7.35 0.49 4.70
CA TRP A 25 6.57 -0.67 4.30
C TRP A 25 6.94 -1.18 2.91
N ARG A 26 7.21 -0.28 1.96
CA ARG A 26 7.72 -0.66 0.64
C ARG A 26 9.06 -1.38 0.71
N LYS A 27 9.94 -0.98 1.64
CA LYS A 27 11.20 -1.67 1.92
C LYS A 27 10.99 -3.01 2.62
N GLU A 28 9.92 -3.14 3.40
CA GLU A 28 9.50 -4.37 4.09
C GLU A 28 8.71 -5.34 3.18
N GLY A 29 8.57 -5.04 1.89
CA GLY A 29 7.91 -5.92 0.92
C GLY A 29 6.40 -5.72 0.82
N MET A 30 5.91 -4.52 1.12
CA MET A 30 4.50 -4.16 0.91
C MET A 30 4.07 -4.40 -0.54
N PRO A 31 2.90 -5.02 -0.77
CA PRO A 31 2.40 -5.32 -2.10
C PRO A 31 2.13 -4.02 -2.87
N CYS A 32 2.86 -3.84 -3.96
CA CYS A 32 2.69 -2.71 -4.87
C CYS A 32 2.69 -3.21 -6.32
N ILE A 33 1.69 -2.77 -7.07
CA ILE A 33 1.47 -3.14 -8.46
C ILE A 33 2.15 -2.09 -9.32
N LYS A 34 3.24 -2.48 -9.99
CA LYS A 34 3.95 -1.60 -10.91
C LYS A 34 3.36 -1.77 -12.31
N HIS A 35 2.61 -0.78 -12.77
CA HIS A 35 2.07 -0.75 -14.14
C HIS A 35 2.87 0.27 -14.97
N GLY A 36 3.91 -0.22 -15.64
CA GLY A 36 4.85 0.61 -16.40
C GLY A 36 5.58 1.63 -15.52
N LYS A 37 5.32 2.93 -15.77
CA LYS A 37 5.87 4.06 -14.98
C LYS A 37 5.05 4.40 -13.73
N SER A 38 3.84 3.85 -13.59
CA SER A 38 2.95 4.13 -12.47
C SER A 38 2.99 3.02 -11.43
N ILE A 39 3.01 3.41 -10.16
CA ILE A 39 2.90 2.47 -9.03
C ILE A 39 1.51 2.63 -8.45
N ARG A 40 0.83 1.50 -8.31
CA ARG A 40 -0.54 1.36 -7.86
C ARG A 40 -0.53 0.43 -6.64
N PHE A 41 -1.41 0.68 -5.68
CA PHE A 41 -1.51 -0.10 -4.44
C PHE A 41 -2.93 -0.63 -4.33
N GLU A 42 -3.09 -1.92 -4.16
CA GLU A 42 -4.42 -2.49 -4.00
C GLU A 42 -4.81 -2.53 -2.52
N LYS A 43 -5.95 -1.92 -2.16
CA LYS A 43 -6.40 -1.87 -0.75
C LYS A 43 -6.48 -3.25 -0.09
N ASP A 44 -6.95 -4.25 -0.83
CA ASP A 44 -7.19 -5.59 -0.29
C ASP A 44 -5.87 -6.31 0.04
N GLU A 45 -4.92 -6.28 -0.90
CA GLU A 45 -3.56 -6.79 -0.70
C GLU A 45 -2.84 -6.09 0.46
N ILE A 46 -2.96 -4.76 0.54
CA ILE A 46 -2.37 -3.96 1.62
C ILE A 46 -2.97 -4.37 2.98
N LEU A 47 -4.29 -4.51 3.07
CA LEU A 47 -4.97 -4.96 4.28
C LEU A 47 -4.54 -6.36 4.69
N LYS A 48 -4.42 -7.29 3.74
CA LYS A 48 -3.91 -8.63 3.99
C LYS A 48 -2.49 -8.60 4.52
N TRP A 49 -1.62 -7.82 3.89
CA TRP A 49 -0.23 -7.65 4.34
C TRP A 49 -0.18 -7.04 5.75
N LEU A 50 -0.94 -5.99 6.04
CA LEU A 50 -1.02 -5.38 7.36
C LEU A 50 -1.52 -6.36 8.43
N LYS A 51 -2.51 -7.20 8.11
CA LYS A 51 -2.99 -8.26 9.03
C LYS A 51 -1.95 -9.33 9.29
N THR A 52 -1.12 -9.66 8.30
CA THR A 52 -0.02 -10.63 8.44
C THR A 52 1.14 -10.04 9.23
N ASN A 53 1.51 -8.79 8.97
CA ASN A 53 2.66 -8.12 9.61
C ASN A 53 2.33 -7.52 10.98
N GLY A 54 1.05 -7.29 11.29
CA GLY A 54 0.57 -6.80 12.59
C GLY A 54 0.41 -7.89 13.66
N LYS A 55 0.83 -9.13 13.39
CA LYS A 55 0.99 -10.15 14.43
C LYS A 55 2.37 -10.00 15.07
N ASN A 56 2.47 -9.11 16.05
CA ASN A 56 3.50 -9.21 17.09
C ASN A 56 2.92 -8.75 18.43
#